data_AF-A0A7K3YY05-F1
#
_entry.id   AF-A0A7K3YY05-F1
#
_cell.length_a   1.000
_cell.length_b   1.000
_cell.length_c   1.000
_cell.angle_alpha   90.00
_cell.angle_beta   90.00
_cell.angle_gamma   90.00
#
_symmetry.space_group_name_H-M   'P 1'
#
loop_
_entity.id
_entity.type
_entity.pdbx_description
1 polymer ?
#
loop_
_entity_poly.entity_id
_entity_poly.type
_entity_poly.pdbx_seq_one_letter_code
_entity_poly.pdbx_strand_id
1 'polypeptide(L)'
;DPCCAWMYRSLSAGIRDIWGNDIPPRSDISVARYLPSCGALHTGWYVTGTGPGMDSASAGRFVLVKPDGTELTDTSHAARSKIAKSRTVDSYRIVITRLSTGESATVSLKTEAFPDRFFELFRKVNTDPSVTKEEVAEFNTVKDAVRDNLVQKPDAGLFSIVKTS
;
A
#
# COMPACT_ATOMS: atom_id res chain seq x y z
N ASP A 1 4.19 -11.46 3.52
CA ASP A 1 4.83 -10.23 3.03
C ASP A 1 4.19 -9.02 3.72
N PRO A 2 4.96 -8.15 4.39
CA PRO A 2 4.43 -6.95 5.06
C PRO A 2 3.61 -6.04 4.14
N CYS A 3 3.88 -6.01 2.82
CA CYS A 3 3.11 -5.13 1.94
C CYS A 3 1.69 -5.64 1.63
N CYS A 4 1.45 -6.96 1.65
CA CYS A 4 0.08 -7.50 1.58
C CYS A 4 -0.71 -7.14 2.85
N ALA A 5 -0.09 -7.36 4.02
CA ALA A 5 -0.71 -7.09 5.32
C ALA A 5 -1.05 -5.60 5.47
N TRP A 6 -0.11 -4.72 5.10
CA TRP A 6 -0.34 -3.28 5.06
C TRP A 6 -1.50 -2.92 4.14
N MET A 7 -1.48 -3.37 2.88
CA MET A 7 -2.50 -2.98 1.90
C MET A 7 -3.90 -3.45 2.35
N TYR A 8 -4.01 -4.69 2.84
CA TYR A 8 -5.28 -5.22 3.33
C TYR A 8 -5.80 -4.39 4.49
N ARG A 9 -4.97 -4.11 5.49
CA ARG A 9 -5.40 -3.34 6.66
C ARG A 9 -5.72 -1.89 6.33
N SER A 10 -4.95 -1.25 5.45
CA SER A 10 -5.27 0.11 4.99
C SER A 10 -6.59 0.16 4.24
N LEU A 11 -6.88 -0.83 3.38
CA LEU A 11 -8.18 -0.94 2.70
C LEU A 11 -9.31 -1.17 3.70
N SER A 12 -9.16 -2.11 4.63
CA SER A 12 -10.19 -2.37 5.65
C SER A 12 -10.47 -1.15 6.52
N ALA A 13 -9.43 -0.43 6.95
CA ALA A 13 -9.57 0.79 7.73
C ALA A 13 -10.27 1.91 6.93
N GLY A 14 -9.87 2.12 5.67
CA GLY A 14 -10.48 3.13 4.80
C GLY A 14 -11.93 2.80 4.40
N ILE A 15 -12.23 1.52 4.13
CA ILE A 15 -13.60 1.07 3.85
C ILE A 15 -14.50 1.31 5.05
N ARG A 16 -14.05 0.92 6.26
CA ARG A 16 -14.80 1.15 7.49
C ARG A 16 -15.02 2.63 7.76
N ASP A 17 -14.08 3.49 7.40
CA ASP A 17 -14.19 4.92 7.60
C ASP A 17 -15.23 5.57 6.67
N ILE A 18 -15.31 5.13 5.42
CA ILE A 18 -16.23 5.69 4.40
C ILE A 18 -17.62 5.01 4.41
N TRP A 19 -17.68 3.69 4.54
CA TRP A 19 -18.92 2.91 4.48
C TRP A 19 -19.39 2.40 5.85
N GLY A 20 -18.66 2.67 6.94
CA GLY A 20 -19.03 2.22 8.27
C GLY A 20 -19.01 0.69 8.37
N ASN A 21 -20.18 0.10 8.64
CA ASN A 21 -20.35 -1.35 8.73
C ASN A 21 -20.84 -1.99 7.42
N ASP A 22 -21.09 -1.20 6.38
CA ASP A 22 -21.57 -1.72 5.10
C ASP A 22 -20.42 -2.36 4.30
N ILE A 23 -20.77 -3.40 3.54
CA ILE A 23 -19.85 -4.00 2.57
C ILE A 23 -20.04 -3.27 1.23
N PRO A 24 -19.07 -2.46 0.77
CA PRO A 24 -19.22 -1.72 -0.48
C PRO A 24 -19.26 -2.67 -1.69
N PRO A 25 -20.07 -2.37 -2.72
CA PRO A 25 -19.94 -3.05 -4.00
C PRO A 25 -18.59 -2.66 -4.62
N ARG A 26 -17.88 -3.63 -5.21
CA ARG A 26 -16.54 -3.42 -5.79
C ARG A 26 -16.50 -2.27 -6.79
N SER A 27 -17.55 -2.14 -7.61
CA SER A 27 -17.70 -1.11 -8.63
C SER A 27 -17.80 0.32 -8.07
N ASP A 28 -18.05 0.48 -6.76
CA ASP A 28 -18.13 1.77 -6.07
C ASP A 28 -16.81 2.15 -5.37
N ILE A 29 -15.80 1.27 -5.43
CA ILE A 29 -14.52 1.46 -4.76
C ILE A 29 -13.51 1.99 -5.78
N SER A 30 -12.91 3.15 -5.47
CA SER A 30 -11.69 3.62 -6.14
C SER A 30 -10.53 3.67 -5.15
N VAL A 31 -9.37 3.16 -5.53
CA VAL A 31 -8.16 3.15 -4.72
C VAL A 31 -6.97 3.67 -5.54
N ALA A 32 -6.38 4.76 -5.07
CA ALA A 32 -5.09 5.26 -5.52
C ALA A 32 -4.03 4.88 -4.48
N ARG A 33 -3.10 3.99 -4.85
CA ARG A 33 -2.00 3.58 -3.96
C ARG A 33 -0.70 4.25 -4.33
N TYR A 34 0.16 4.47 -3.34
CA TYR A 34 1.50 5.04 -3.54
C TYR A 34 2.61 4.01 -3.38
N LEU A 35 2.30 2.80 -2.90
CA LEU A 35 3.29 1.76 -2.68
C LEU A 35 3.48 0.89 -3.93
N PRO A 36 4.60 0.96 -4.65
CA PRO A 36 4.85 0.15 -5.85
C PRO A 36 5.39 -1.26 -5.54
N SER A 37 4.67 -2.05 -4.73
CA SER A 37 5.03 -3.45 -4.46
C SER A 37 4.05 -4.45 -5.09
N CYS A 38 4.49 -5.70 -5.29
CA CYS A 38 3.64 -6.79 -5.80
C CYS A 38 2.58 -7.20 -4.79
N GLY A 39 2.92 -7.31 -3.50
CA GLY A 39 1.92 -7.67 -2.50
C GLY A 39 0.79 -6.65 -2.39
N ALA A 40 1.11 -5.35 -2.43
CA ALA A 40 0.07 -4.31 -2.46
C ALA A 40 -0.74 -4.32 -3.76
N LEU A 41 -0.12 -4.66 -4.90
CA LEU A 41 -0.82 -4.81 -6.18
C LEU A 41 -1.85 -5.94 -6.10
N HIS A 42 -1.43 -7.14 -5.69
CA HIS A 42 -2.29 -8.32 -5.68
C HIS A 42 -3.43 -8.17 -4.67
N THR A 43 -3.14 -7.61 -3.48
CA THR A 43 -4.19 -7.32 -2.49
C THR A 43 -5.20 -6.28 -3.01
N GLY A 44 -4.73 -5.21 -3.64
CA GLY A 44 -5.62 -4.20 -4.24
C GLY A 44 -6.46 -4.76 -5.38
N TRP A 45 -5.88 -5.58 -6.26
CA TRP A 45 -6.60 -6.31 -7.31
C TRP A 45 -7.73 -7.15 -6.74
N TYR A 46 -7.47 -7.92 -5.68
CA TYR A 46 -8.48 -8.76 -5.07
C TYR A 46 -9.67 -7.98 -4.51
N VAL A 47 -9.40 -6.88 -3.79
CA VAL A 47 -10.46 -6.06 -3.18
C VAL A 47 -11.27 -5.29 -4.23
N THR A 48 -10.61 -4.75 -5.26
CA THR A 48 -11.27 -3.93 -6.28
C THR A 48 -11.78 -4.72 -7.49
N GLY A 49 -11.45 -6.01 -7.61
CA GLY A 49 -11.82 -6.81 -8.78
C GLY A 49 -11.06 -6.44 -10.07
N THR A 50 -9.93 -5.74 -9.96
CA THR A 50 -9.17 -5.21 -11.12
C THR A 50 -8.01 -6.11 -11.58
N GLY A 51 -7.90 -7.31 -11.00
CA GLY A 51 -6.84 -8.26 -11.33
C GLY A 51 -7.06 -8.99 -12.67
N PRO A 52 -6.00 -9.53 -13.29
CA PRO A 52 -6.12 -10.37 -14.47
C PRO A 52 -7.06 -11.57 -14.23
N GLY A 53 -8.02 -11.78 -15.14
CA GLY A 53 -8.98 -12.89 -15.05
C GLY A 53 -10.14 -12.68 -14.06
N MET A 54 -10.27 -11.49 -13.46
CA MET A 54 -11.44 -11.13 -12.65
C MET A 54 -12.58 -10.56 -13.51
N ASP A 55 -13.79 -10.61 -12.99
CA ASP A 55 -14.97 -10.03 -13.64
C ASP A 55 -14.85 -8.50 -13.74
N SER A 56 -14.70 -8.01 -14.96
CA SER A 56 -14.57 -6.58 -15.23
C SER A 56 -15.89 -5.82 -15.11
N ALA A 57 -17.05 -6.50 -15.15
CA ALA A 57 -18.36 -5.83 -15.08
C ALA A 57 -18.63 -5.23 -13.68
N SER A 58 -18.01 -5.79 -12.65
CA SER A 58 -18.12 -5.33 -11.26
C SER A 58 -16.83 -4.69 -10.73
N ALA A 59 -15.85 -4.44 -11.59
CA ALA A 59 -14.57 -3.90 -11.17
C ALA A 59 -14.69 -2.44 -10.70
N GLY A 60 -14.02 -2.15 -9.58
CA GLY A 60 -13.77 -0.78 -9.15
C GLY A 60 -12.63 -0.14 -9.92
N ARG A 61 -12.03 0.90 -9.34
CA ARG A 61 -10.86 1.57 -9.89
C ARG A 61 -9.64 1.34 -9.01
N PHE A 62 -8.53 0.95 -9.60
CA PHE A 62 -7.28 0.74 -8.87
C PHE A 62 -6.09 1.25 -9.66
N VAL A 63 -5.34 2.16 -9.06
CA VAL A 63 -4.21 2.84 -9.72
C VAL A 63 -2.99 2.93 -8.82
N LEU A 64 -1.82 2.95 -9.45
CA LEU A 64 -0.55 3.25 -8.78
C LEU A 64 -0.18 4.70 -9.09
N VAL A 65 -0.01 5.51 -8.05
CA VAL A 65 0.39 6.92 -8.17
C VAL A 65 1.89 7.03 -7.99
N LYS A 66 2.55 7.74 -8.90
CA LYS A 66 3.97 8.04 -8.86
C LYS A 66 4.29 9.08 -7.77
N PRO A 67 5.57 9.24 -7.37
CA PRO A 67 5.96 10.29 -6.43
C PRO A 67 5.58 11.72 -6.87
N ASP A 68 5.47 11.96 -8.19
CA ASP A 68 5.03 13.24 -8.76
C ASP A 68 3.51 13.48 -8.68
N GLY A 69 2.74 12.54 -8.11
CA GLY A 69 1.29 12.64 -7.95
C GLY A 69 0.48 12.16 -9.15
N THR A 70 1.11 11.79 -10.27
CA THR A 70 0.40 11.31 -11.47
C THR A 70 0.27 9.79 -11.49
N GLU A 71 -0.77 9.30 -12.17
CA GLU A 71 -0.99 7.86 -12.34
C GLU A 71 0.11 7.21 -13.19
N LEU A 72 0.56 6.02 -12.77
CA LEU A 72 1.42 5.16 -13.54
C LEU A 72 0.56 4.35 -14.53
N THR A 73 0.57 4.76 -15.79
CA THR A 73 -0.16 4.09 -16.87
C THR A 73 0.55 2.83 -17.37
N ASP A 74 1.88 2.82 -17.38
CA ASP A 74 2.69 1.62 -17.64
C ASP A 74 2.84 0.79 -16.35
N THR A 75 2.05 -0.27 -16.24
CA THR A 75 2.05 -1.15 -15.06
C THR A 75 3.04 -2.32 -15.16
N SER A 76 3.92 -2.31 -16.16
CA SER A 76 4.97 -3.33 -16.34
C SER A 76 5.83 -3.48 -15.09
N HIS A 77 6.42 -4.67 -14.91
CA HIS A 77 7.33 -4.91 -13.79
C HIS A 77 8.50 -3.91 -13.80
N ALA A 78 9.06 -3.62 -14.98
CA ALA A 78 10.17 -2.67 -15.13
C ALA A 78 9.79 -1.25 -14.65
N ALA A 79 8.63 -0.73 -15.07
CA ALA A 79 8.15 0.58 -14.65
C ALA A 79 7.92 0.64 -13.13
N ARG A 80 7.27 -0.39 -12.55
CA ARG A 80 7.04 -0.50 -11.11
C ARG A 80 8.35 -0.61 -10.32
N SER A 81 9.30 -1.41 -10.79
CA SER A 81 10.61 -1.55 -10.13
C SER A 81 11.40 -0.25 -10.14
N LYS A 82 11.29 0.58 -11.18
CA LYS A 82 11.98 1.87 -11.24
C LYS A 82 11.53 2.80 -10.11
N ILE A 83 10.22 2.93 -9.89
CA ILE A 83 9.68 3.79 -8.82
C ILE A 83 9.78 3.14 -7.44
N ALA A 84 9.87 1.81 -7.34
CA ALA A 84 10.05 1.12 -6.06
C ALA A 84 11.37 1.44 -5.35
N LYS A 85 12.39 1.85 -6.10
CA LYS A 85 13.71 2.24 -5.54
C LYS A 85 13.67 3.52 -4.71
N SER A 86 12.71 4.40 -4.96
CA SER A 86 12.54 5.68 -4.25
C SER A 86 11.51 5.60 -3.12
N ARG A 87 11.17 4.39 -2.65
CA ARG A 87 10.17 4.20 -1.60
C ARG A 87 10.60 4.88 -0.29
N THR A 88 9.66 5.60 0.30
CA THR A 88 9.77 6.23 1.62
C THR A 88 8.57 5.83 2.48
N VAL A 89 8.47 6.39 3.69
CA VAL A 89 7.27 6.23 4.52
C VAL A 89 6.01 6.71 3.80
N ASP A 90 6.08 7.80 3.03
CA ASP A 90 4.94 8.36 2.28
C ASP A 90 4.43 7.43 1.18
N SER A 91 5.24 6.46 0.75
CA SER A 91 4.80 5.43 -0.18
C SER A 91 3.76 4.51 0.46
N TYR A 92 3.74 4.36 1.80
CA TYR A 92 2.75 3.56 2.52
C TYR A 92 1.47 4.34 2.78
N ARG A 93 0.90 4.87 1.69
CA ARG A 93 -0.34 5.61 1.66
C ARG A 93 -1.28 5.04 0.59
N ILE A 94 -2.57 5.09 0.88
CA ILE A 94 -3.64 4.96 -0.11
C ILE A 94 -4.62 6.12 0.02
N VAL A 95 -5.28 6.46 -1.08
CA VAL A 95 -6.52 7.23 -1.07
C VAL A 95 -7.60 6.28 -1.54
N ILE A 96 -8.61 6.08 -0.69
CA ILE A 96 -9.81 5.33 -1.04
C ILE A 96 -10.96 6.33 -1.23
N THR A 97 -11.77 6.10 -2.25
CA THR A 97 -12.88 6.99 -2.63
C THR A 97 -14.11 6.15 -2.92
N ARG A 98 -15.26 6.60 -2.40
CA ARG A 98 -16.58 6.12 -2.78
C ARG A 98 -17.02 6.83 -4.05
N LEU A 99 -17.11 6.10 -5.16
CA LEU A 99 -17.37 6.69 -6.47
C LEU A 99 -18.76 7.34 -6.56
N SER A 100 -19.75 6.74 -5.93
CA SER A 100 -21.14 7.21 -5.92
C SER A 100 -21.36 8.54 -5.19
N THR A 101 -20.51 8.89 -4.23
CA THR A 101 -20.66 10.11 -3.42
C THR A 101 -19.50 11.09 -3.54
N GLY A 102 -18.34 10.63 -4.01
CA GLY A 102 -17.09 11.40 -4.02
C GLY A 102 -16.37 11.43 -2.65
N GLU A 103 -16.96 10.89 -1.58
CA GLU A 103 -16.31 10.86 -0.26
C GLU A 103 -15.00 10.08 -0.34
N SER A 104 -13.94 10.63 0.26
CA SER A 104 -12.62 10.00 0.22
C SER A 104 -11.90 10.04 1.56
N ALA A 105 -11.01 9.08 1.76
CA ALA A 105 -10.14 9.01 2.92
C ALA A 105 -8.72 8.68 2.48
N THR A 106 -7.76 9.45 2.99
CA THR A 106 -6.34 9.14 2.89
C THR A 106 -5.92 8.31 4.08
N VAL A 107 -5.44 7.09 3.85
CA VAL A 107 -4.94 6.18 4.89
C VAL A 107 -3.44 6.05 4.74
N SER A 108 -2.69 6.45 5.77
CA SER A 108 -1.22 6.39 5.79
C SER A 108 -0.72 5.57 6.96
N LEU A 109 0.28 4.71 6.73
CA LEU A 109 0.98 4.01 7.81
C LEU A 109 1.88 5.00 8.55
N LYS A 110 1.73 5.07 9.87
CA LYS A 110 2.50 5.98 10.71
C LYS A 110 3.97 5.59 10.74
N THR A 111 4.85 6.57 10.94
CA THR A 111 6.30 6.41 11.02
C THR A 111 6.74 5.41 12.09
N GLU A 112 6.03 5.34 13.22
CA GLU A 112 6.35 4.46 14.36
C GLU A 112 6.07 2.97 14.07
N ALA A 113 5.45 2.66 12.93
CA ALA A 113 5.31 1.28 12.47
C ALA A 113 6.63 0.72 11.90
N PHE A 114 7.58 1.60 11.57
CA PHE A 114 8.86 1.25 10.99
C PHE A 114 9.97 1.26 12.05
N PRO A 115 10.74 0.17 12.18
CA PRO A 115 11.98 0.20 12.94
C PRO A 115 12.98 1.18 12.32
N ASP A 116 13.92 1.62 13.16
CA ASP A 116 15.06 2.41 12.70
C ASP A 116 15.77 1.75 11.53
N ARG A 117 16.36 2.57 10.66
CA ARG A 117 17.12 2.15 9.47
C ARG A 117 16.33 1.34 8.42
N PHE A 118 15.05 1.06 8.61
CA PHE A 118 14.26 0.25 7.65
C PHE A 118 14.38 0.75 6.20
N PHE A 119 14.20 2.06 5.98
CA PHE A 119 14.30 2.65 4.63
C PHE A 119 15.74 2.79 4.12
N GLU A 120 16.72 2.95 5.00
CA GLU A 120 18.14 2.93 4.67
C GLU A 120 18.54 1.55 4.13
N LEU A 121 18.25 0.50 4.92
CA LEU A 121 18.53 -0.89 4.59
C LEU A 121 17.75 -1.36 3.36
N PHE A 122 16.47 -0.96 3.24
CA PHE A 122 15.68 -1.24 2.05
C PHE A 122 16.37 -0.71 0.78
N ARG A 123 16.85 0.54 0.82
CA ARG A 123 17.55 1.13 -0.33
C ARG A 123 18.83 0.38 -0.64
N LYS A 124 19.67 0.14 0.38
CA LYS A 124 20.93 -0.61 0.21
C LYS A 124 20.70 -1.98 -0.41
N VAL A 125 19.86 -2.81 0.20
CA VAL A 125 19.59 -4.18 -0.27
C VAL A 125 19.05 -4.23 -1.71
N ASN A 126 18.28 -3.23 -2.14
CA ASN A 126 17.64 -3.25 -3.47
C ASN A 126 18.42 -2.51 -4.56
N THR A 127 19.47 -1.75 -4.22
CA THR A 127 20.15 -0.88 -5.19
C THR A 127 21.67 -0.92 -5.12
N ASP A 128 22.24 -1.32 -3.98
CA ASP A 128 23.68 -1.34 -3.76
C ASP A 128 24.24 -2.73 -4.07
N PRO A 129 25.08 -2.87 -5.11
CA PRO A 129 25.72 -4.15 -5.44
C PRO A 129 26.74 -4.61 -4.38
N SER A 130 27.16 -3.72 -3.47
CA SER A 130 28.13 -3.99 -2.41
C SER A 130 27.51 -4.39 -1.07
N VAL A 131 26.17 -4.48 -0.99
CA VAL A 131 25.46 -4.84 0.24
C VAL A 131 25.97 -6.16 0.81
N THR A 132 26.24 -6.18 2.12
CA THR A 132 26.78 -7.37 2.79
C THR A 132 25.67 -8.37 3.16
N LYS A 133 26.06 -9.61 3.45
CA LYS A 133 25.10 -10.63 3.94
C LYS A 133 24.52 -10.23 5.29
N GLU A 134 25.32 -9.57 6.12
CA GLU A 134 24.93 -9.06 7.43
C GLU A 134 23.86 -7.96 7.29
N GLU A 135 24.03 -7.02 6.35
CA GLU A 135 23.03 -5.99 6.05
C GLU A 135 21.73 -6.57 5.49
N VAL A 136 21.82 -7.62 4.65
CA VAL A 136 20.63 -8.36 4.17
C VAL A 136 19.91 -9.06 5.33
N ALA A 137 20.65 -9.67 6.25
CA ALA A 137 20.08 -10.29 7.45
C ALA A 137 19.43 -9.24 8.36
N GLU A 138 20.09 -8.11 8.60
CA GLU A 138 19.54 -6.98 9.34
C GLU A 138 18.24 -6.47 8.70
N PHE A 139 18.24 -6.29 7.38
CA PHE A 139 17.06 -5.88 6.62
C PHE A 139 15.90 -6.86 6.79
N ASN A 140 16.16 -8.16 6.75
CA ASN A 140 15.12 -9.18 6.96
C ASN A 140 14.53 -9.10 8.37
N THR A 141 15.35 -8.88 9.40
CA THR A 141 14.89 -8.68 10.78
C THR A 141 13.98 -7.46 10.91
N VAL A 142 14.40 -6.29 10.41
CA VAL A 142 13.55 -5.07 10.50
C VAL A 142 12.29 -5.18 9.64
N LYS A 143 12.36 -5.90 8.50
CA LYS A 143 11.20 -6.18 7.65
C LYS A 143 10.18 -7.09 8.35
N ASP A 144 10.64 -8.09 9.09
CA ASP A 144 9.76 -8.95 9.88
C ASP A 144 9.15 -8.19 11.06
N ALA A 145 9.88 -7.28 11.70
CA ALA A 145 9.32 -6.40 12.72
C ALA A 145 8.20 -5.49 12.17
N VAL A 146 8.33 -4.97 10.94
CA VAL A 146 7.23 -4.22 10.28
C VAL A 146 6.01 -5.13 10.06
N ARG A 147 6.21 -6.36 9.61
CA ARG A 147 5.13 -7.35 9.45
C ARG A 147 4.45 -7.62 10.79
N ASP A 148 5.21 -7.85 11.84
CA ASP A 148 4.68 -8.21 13.16
C ASP A 148 3.90 -7.04 13.77
N ASN A 149 4.40 -5.80 13.63
CA ASN A 149 3.65 -4.59 13.95
C ASN A 149 2.30 -4.53 13.22
N LEU A 150 2.29 -4.82 11.91
CA LEU A 150 1.09 -4.88 11.07
C LEU A 150 0.15 -6.04 11.41
N VAL A 151 0.56 -7.03 12.18
CA VAL A 151 -0.32 -8.12 12.62
C VAL A 151 -0.85 -7.86 14.03
N GLN A 152 -0.01 -7.33 14.92
CA GLN A 152 -0.29 -7.28 16.35
C GLN A 152 -0.92 -5.96 16.82
N LYS A 153 -0.54 -4.82 16.22
CA LYS A 153 -1.02 -3.51 16.69
C LYS A 153 -2.42 -3.20 16.17
N PRO A 154 -3.29 -2.52 16.95
CA PRO A 154 -4.60 -2.07 16.48
C PRO A 154 -4.48 -0.98 15.41
N ASP A 155 -5.51 -0.83 14.57
CA ASP A 155 -5.50 0.15 13.46
C ASP A 155 -5.23 1.58 13.92
N ALA A 156 -5.83 2.02 15.04
CA ALA A 156 -5.64 3.36 15.59
C ALA A 156 -4.17 3.67 15.95
N GLY A 157 -3.41 2.64 16.33
CA GLY A 157 -1.97 2.75 16.62
C GLY A 157 -1.09 2.73 15.37
N LEU A 158 -1.62 2.29 14.22
CA LEU A 158 -0.84 2.10 12.99
C LEU A 158 -1.15 3.12 11.90
N PHE A 159 -2.40 3.54 11.77
CA PHE A 159 -2.83 4.35 10.63
C PHE A 159 -3.23 5.75 11.06
N SER A 160 -2.85 6.72 10.23
CA SER A 160 -3.47 8.04 10.20
C SER A 160 -4.51 8.05 9.08
N ILE A 161 -5.72 8.49 9.38
CA ILE A 161 -6.82 8.57 8.42
C ILE A 161 -7.30 10.02 8.35
N VAL A 162 -7.32 10.58 7.15
CA VAL A 162 -7.78 11.95 6.88
C VAL A 162 -8.90 11.89 5.85
N LYS A 163 -10.11 12.27 6.26
CA LYS A 163 -11.27 12.39 5.37
C LYS A 163 -11.16 13.67 4.53
N THR A 164 -11.57 13.56 3.28
CA THR A 164 -11.70 14.69 2.35
C THR A 164 -13.10 14.63 1.77
N SER A 165 -13.87 15.69 2.04
CA SER A 165 -15.25 15.90 1.57
C SER A 165 -15.28 16.70 0.28
#